data_AF-A0A9E5IUJ5-F1
#
_entry.id   AF-A0A9E5IUJ5-F1
#
_cell.length_a   1.000
_cell.length_b   1.000
_cell.length_c   1.000
_cell.angle_alpha   90.00
_cell.angle_beta   90.00
_cell.angle_gamma   90.00
#
_symmetry.space_group_name_H-M   'P 1'
#
loop_
_entity.id
_entity.type
_entity.pdbx_description
1 polymer ?
#
loop_
_entity_poly.entity_id
_entity_poly.type
_entity_poly.pdbx_seq_one_letter_code
_entity_poly.pdbx_strand_id
1 'polypeptide(L)'
;RVLGDDRVAREAMFNQLAEELSAAPIQHIGKLLVLWRPVPEKEKTFSEDRMAGPRDFKVLKYSSRGGQRPEVKTLRVLGNQRLTSGGQVKRAKVKQKSIKKRNLA
;
A
#
# COMPACT_ATOMS: atom_id res chain seq x y z
N ARG A 1 11.43 22.58 -12.19
CA ARG A 1 11.30 24.05 -12.08
C ARG A 1 12.52 24.65 -12.75
N VAL A 2 12.35 25.57 -13.69
CA VAL A 2 13.46 26.17 -14.46
C VAL A 2 14.03 27.36 -13.67
N LEU A 3 15.36 27.54 -13.69
CA LEU A 3 16.04 28.67 -13.07
C LEU A 3 16.31 29.76 -14.12
N GLY A 4 16.22 31.03 -13.73
CA GLY A 4 16.36 32.18 -14.64
C GLY A 4 15.01 32.76 -15.09
N ASP A 5 15.03 34.05 -15.47
CA ASP A 5 13.82 34.81 -15.83
C ASP A 5 13.58 34.91 -17.34
N ASP A 6 14.57 34.53 -18.17
CA ASP A 6 14.44 34.55 -19.63
C ASP A 6 13.31 33.60 -20.09
N ARG A 7 12.32 34.20 -20.75
CA ARG A 7 11.16 33.50 -21.29
C ARG A 7 11.52 32.66 -22.49
N VAL A 8 12.37 33.17 -23.39
CA VAL A 8 12.69 32.51 -24.66
C VAL A 8 13.48 31.23 -24.40
N ALA A 9 14.52 31.32 -23.56
CA ALA A 9 15.28 30.14 -23.14
C ALA A 9 14.39 29.08 -22.46
N ARG A 10 13.41 29.51 -21.65
CA ARG A 10 12.51 28.60 -20.95
C ARG A 10 11.54 27.89 -21.90
N GLU A 11 11.01 28.58 -22.89
CA GLU A 11 10.15 27.97 -23.92
C GLU A 11 10.94 26.98 -24.80
N ALA A 12 12.17 27.32 -25.15
CA ALA A 12 13.07 26.41 -25.87
C ALA A 12 13.33 25.12 -25.07
N MET A 13 13.69 25.24 -23.77
CA MET A 13 13.85 24.08 -22.88
C MET A 13 12.56 23.27 -22.75
N PHE A 14 11.39 23.92 -22.70
CA PHE A 14 10.12 23.23 -22.56
C PHE A 14 9.82 22.32 -23.77
N ASN A 15 10.09 22.81 -24.98
CA ASN A 15 9.92 22.03 -26.21
C ASN A 15 10.95 20.89 -26.30
N GLN A 16 12.21 21.16 -25.98
CA GLN A 16 13.28 20.15 -26.00
C GLN A 16 12.98 18.99 -25.04
N LEU A 17 12.54 19.28 -23.81
CA LEU A 17 12.20 18.26 -22.83
C LEU A 17 10.97 17.45 -23.23
N ALA A 18 9.99 18.07 -23.89
CA ALA A 18 8.81 17.38 -24.40
C ALA A 18 9.19 16.35 -25.48
N GLU A 19 10.08 16.72 -26.40
CA GLU A 19 10.58 15.84 -27.45
C GLU A 19 11.41 14.68 -26.87
N GLU A 20 12.42 14.98 -26.05
CA GLU A 20 13.33 13.97 -25.48
C GLU A 20 12.60 12.94 -24.61
N LEU A 21 11.62 13.38 -23.82
CA LEU A 21 10.89 12.51 -22.90
C LEU A 21 9.64 11.87 -23.53
N SER A 22 9.37 12.15 -24.82
CA SER A 22 8.13 11.77 -25.49
C SER A 22 6.89 12.15 -24.66
N ALA A 23 6.89 13.37 -24.14
CA ALA A 23 5.86 13.90 -23.26
C ALA A 23 5.11 15.04 -23.95
N ALA A 24 3.82 15.20 -23.64
CA ALA A 24 3.03 16.30 -24.16
C ALA A 24 3.32 17.60 -23.37
N PRO A 25 3.65 18.72 -24.04
CA PRO A 25 3.81 20.01 -23.39
C PRO A 25 2.44 20.63 -23.08
N ILE A 26 2.02 20.62 -21.80
CA ILE A 26 0.69 21.10 -21.38
C ILE A 26 0.69 22.61 -21.15
N GLN A 27 1.53 23.08 -20.23
CA GLN A 27 1.58 24.50 -19.87
C GLN A 27 2.91 24.84 -19.21
N HIS A 28 3.32 26.11 -19.26
CA HIS A 28 4.31 26.64 -18.34
C HIS A 28 3.70 27.78 -17.51
N ILE A 29 3.85 27.73 -16.19
CA ILE A 29 3.33 28.75 -15.25
C ILE A 29 4.53 29.39 -14.56
N GLY A 30 4.92 30.57 -15.04
CA GLY A 30 6.16 31.22 -14.64
C GLY A 30 7.35 30.27 -14.89
N LYS A 31 7.95 29.75 -13.80
CA LYS A 31 9.09 28.82 -13.84
C LYS A 31 8.75 27.34 -13.67
N LEU A 32 7.47 26.97 -13.67
CA LEU A 32 7.01 25.59 -13.66
C LEU A 32 6.70 25.15 -15.09
N LEU A 33 7.24 24.00 -15.50
CA LEU A 33 6.91 23.33 -16.75
C LEU A 33 5.99 22.15 -16.41
N VAL A 34 4.83 22.10 -17.05
CA VAL A 34 3.82 21.04 -16.89
C VAL A 34 3.86 20.16 -18.12
N LEU A 35 4.29 18.93 -17.94
CA LEU A 35 4.40 17.89 -18.97
C LEU A 35 3.47 16.73 -18.61
N TRP A 36 2.87 16.08 -19.61
CA TRP A 36 2.07 14.88 -19.42
C TRP A 36 2.66 13.70 -20.19
N ARG A 37 2.62 12.51 -19.59
CA ARG A 37 3.07 11.25 -20.22
C ARG A 37 2.12 10.11 -19.84
N PRO A 38 1.78 9.20 -20.77
CA PRO A 38 1.07 7.98 -20.43
C PRO A 38 1.94 7.12 -19.49
N VAL A 39 1.34 6.65 -18.40
CA VAL A 39 2.03 5.77 -17.44
C VAL A 39 2.14 4.39 -18.08
N PRO A 40 3.36 3.84 -18.28
CA PRO A 40 3.51 2.49 -18.81
C PRO A 40 2.92 1.48 -17.82
N GLU A 41 2.40 0.36 -18.34
CA GLU A 41 1.88 -0.70 -17.49
C GLU A 41 3.00 -1.23 -16.59
N LYS A 42 2.80 -1.11 -15.27
CA LYS A 42 3.73 -1.66 -14.29
C LYS A 42 3.51 -3.16 -14.22
N GLU A 43 4.52 -3.93 -14.63
CA GLU A 43 4.52 -5.37 -14.41
C GLU A 43 4.43 -5.65 -12.92
N LYS A 44 3.35 -6.32 -12.51
CA LYS A 44 3.19 -6.78 -11.13
C LYS A 44 4.14 -7.96 -10.95
N THR A 45 5.30 -7.72 -10.35
CA THR A 45 6.18 -8.78 -9.89
C THR A 45 5.42 -9.61 -8.85
N PHE A 46 5.06 -10.84 -9.20
CA PHE A 46 4.59 -11.82 -8.24
C PHE A 46 5.82 -12.24 -7.42
N SER A 47 5.85 -11.87 -6.14
CA SER A 47 6.84 -12.38 -5.20
C SER A 47 6.36 -13.78 -4.79
N GLU A 48 7.17 -14.80 -5.07
CA GLU A 48 6.88 -16.19 -4.66
C GLU A 48 6.82 -16.34 -3.13
N ASP A 49 7.54 -15.49 -2.40
CA ASP A 49 7.51 -15.41 -0.93
C ASP A 49 6.27 -14.68 -0.37
N ARG A 50 5.35 -14.20 -1.22
CA ARG A 50 4.16 -13.48 -0.75
C ARG A 50 3.22 -14.45 -0.03
N MET A 51 3.29 -14.46 1.30
CA MET A 51 2.32 -15.15 2.14
C MET A 51 0.89 -14.62 1.91
N ALA A 52 -0.10 -15.45 2.23
CA ALA A 52 -1.51 -15.08 2.10
C ALA A 52 -1.82 -13.74 2.78
N GLY A 53 -2.42 -12.83 2.03
CA GLY A 53 -2.85 -11.53 2.53
C GLY A 53 -3.95 -11.66 3.59
N PRO A 54 -4.32 -10.54 4.24
CA PRO A 54 -5.41 -10.51 5.20
C PRO A 54 -6.70 -11.13 4.64
N ARG A 55 -7.38 -11.94 5.46
CA ARG A 55 -8.62 -12.63 5.10
C ARG A 55 -9.76 -12.16 5.99
N ASP A 56 -10.91 -11.90 5.40
CA ASP A 56 -12.12 -11.53 6.14
C ASP A 56 -12.97 -12.78 6.38
N PHE A 57 -13.33 -13.01 7.65
CA PHE A 57 -14.15 -14.14 8.07
C PHE A 57 -15.45 -13.65 8.69
N LYS A 58 -16.55 -14.30 8.30
CA LYS A 58 -17.86 -14.08 8.89
C LYS A 58 -17.99 -14.92 10.16
N VAL A 59 -18.19 -14.26 11.30
CA VAL A 59 -18.32 -14.88 12.61
C VAL A 59 -19.71 -14.62 13.15
N LEU A 60 -20.44 -15.68 13.50
CA LEU A 60 -21.69 -15.56 14.26
C LEU A 60 -21.38 -15.40 15.75
N LYS A 61 -21.88 -14.33 16.36
CA LYS A 61 -21.85 -14.09 17.80
C LYS A 61 -23.21 -14.38 18.40
N TYR A 62 -23.27 -15.45 19.18
CA TYR A 62 -24.44 -15.82 19.96
C TYR A 62 -24.45 -15.04 21.27
N SER A 63 -25.60 -14.46 21.61
CA SER A 63 -25.84 -13.89 22.94
C SER A 63 -25.88 -15.02 23.97
N SER A 64 -25.37 -14.77 25.18
CA SER A 64 -25.52 -15.69 26.31
C SER A 64 -26.95 -15.75 26.83
N ARG A 65 -27.79 -14.76 26.49
CA ARG A 65 -29.22 -14.76 26.80
C ARG A 65 -29.98 -15.49 25.69
N GLY A 66 -30.63 -16.59 26.04
CA GLY A 66 -31.44 -17.38 25.11
C GLY A 66 -32.53 -16.56 24.40
N GLY A 67 -32.84 -16.92 23.17
CA GLY A 67 -33.90 -16.28 22.37
C GLY A 67 -33.46 -15.08 21.52
N GLN A 68 -32.23 -14.59 21.68
CA GLN A 68 -31.70 -13.52 20.84
C GLN A 68 -31.11 -14.06 19.54
N ARG A 69 -31.37 -13.36 18.42
CA ARG A 69 -30.79 -13.72 17.12
C ARG A 69 -29.27 -13.50 17.15
N PRO A 70 -28.47 -14.40 16.56
CA PRO A 70 -27.03 -14.23 16.54
C PRO A 70 -26.62 -13.07 15.62
N GLU A 71 -25.64 -12.28 16.07
CA GLU A 71 -25.08 -11.20 15.29
C GLU A 71 -24.02 -11.72 14.33
N VAL A 72 -24.12 -11.33 13.06
CA VAL A 72 -23.07 -11.56 12.08
C VAL A 72 -22.01 -10.45 12.20
N LYS A 73 -20.76 -10.81 12.48
CA LYS A 73 -19.61 -9.88 12.46
C LYS A 73 -18.58 -10.33 11.45
N THR A 74 -18.10 -9.41 10.62
CA THR A 74 -16.99 -9.65 9.71
C THR A 74 -15.70 -9.27 10.40
N LEU A 75 -14.80 -10.23 10.60
CA LEU A 75 -13.51 -10.03 11.26
C LEU A 75 -12.37 -10.24 10.26
N ARG A 76 -11.46 -9.26 10.19
CA ARG A 76 -10.24 -9.32 9.39
C ARG A 76 -9.14 -10.02 10.16
N VAL A 77 -8.64 -11.13 9.63
CA VAL A 77 -7.53 -11.92 10.18
C VAL A 77 -6.27 -11.63 9.36
N LEU A 78 -5.23 -11.13 10.03
CA LEU A 78 -3.92 -10.90 9.43
C LEU A 78 -3.07 -12.19 9.39
N GLY A 79 -2.02 -12.26 8.57
CA GLY A 79 -1.22 -13.47 8.39
C GLY A 79 -0.54 -14.03 9.65
N ASN A 80 -0.35 -13.22 10.69
CA ASN A 80 0.19 -13.63 11.99
C ASN A 80 -0.88 -13.92 13.06
N GLN A 81 -2.15 -13.94 12.66
CA GLN A 81 -3.32 -14.16 13.52
C GLN A 81 -4.06 -15.44 13.12
N ARG A 82 -4.84 -15.99 14.06
CA ARG A 82 -5.75 -17.10 13.82
C ARG A 82 -7.10 -16.83 14.48
N LEU A 83 -8.17 -17.32 13.86
CA LEU A 83 -9.50 -17.31 14.46
C LEU A 83 -9.70 -18.57 15.31
N THR A 84 -10.25 -18.43 16.51
CA THR A 84 -10.66 -19.58 17.35
C THR A 84 -12.11 -19.99 17.07
N SER A 85 -12.52 -21.17 17.54
CA SER A 85 -13.91 -21.67 17.42
C SER A 85 -14.95 -20.69 18.01
N GLY A 86 -14.61 -19.99 19.10
CA GLY A 86 -15.45 -18.94 19.71
C GLY A 86 -15.44 -17.60 18.95
N GLY A 87 -14.80 -17.54 17.77
CA GLY A 87 -14.72 -16.34 16.96
C GLY A 87 -13.87 -15.23 17.59
N GLN A 88 -12.81 -15.59 18.31
CA GLN A 88 -11.81 -14.64 18.81
C GLN A 88 -10.54 -14.73 17.97
N VAL A 89 -9.97 -13.58 17.65
CA VAL A 89 -8.69 -13.49 16.93
C VAL A 89 -7.56 -13.61 17.95
N LYS A 90 -6.69 -14.60 17.80
CA LYS A 90 -5.52 -14.83 18.65
C LYS A 90 -4.23 -14.76 17.83
N ARG A 91 -3.16 -14.30 18.45
CA ARG A 91 -1.79 -14.34 17.92
C ARG A 91 -0.91 -15.24 18.79
N ALA A 92 0.16 -15.79 18.22
CA ALA A 92 1.22 -16.38 19.02
C ALA A 92 1.83 -15.28 19.92
N LYS A 93 1.90 -15.53 21.24
CA LYS A 93 2.60 -14.63 22.16
C LYS A 93 4.10 -14.80 21.93
N VAL A 94 4.79 -13.70 21.65
CA VAL A 94 6.26 -13.72 21.58
C VAL A 94 6.80 -13.95 22.98
N LYS A 95 7.52 -15.06 23.18
CA LYS A 95 8.18 -15.35 24.46
C LYS A 95 9.44 -14.49 24.58
N GLN A 96 9.67 -13.85 25.73
CA GLN A 96 10.93 -13.19 25.99
C GLN A 96 12.06 -14.22 26.03
N LYS A 97 13.05 -14.08 25.14
CA LYS A 97 14.27 -14.89 25.17
C LYS A 97 15.35 -14.13 25.96
N SER A 98 16.11 -14.85 26.79
CA SER A 98 17.29 -14.30 27.47
C SER A 98 18.30 -13.74 26.46
N ILE A 99 18.97 -12.65 26.82
CA ILE A 99 19.99 -11.96 26.00
C ILE A 99 21.07 -12.95 25.54
N LYS A 100 21.53 -13.84 26.43
CA LYS A 100 22.55 -14.86 26.11
C LYS A 100 22.09 -15.86 25.03
N LYS A 101 20.80 -16.20 25.00
CA LYS A 101 20.21 -17.07 23.97
C LYS A 101 19.88 -16.34 22.67
N ARG A 102 19.82 -15.01 22.69
CA ARG A 102 19.56 -14.19 21.50
C ARG A 102 20.81 -14.04 20.64
N ASN A 103 21.99 -13.90 21.25
CA ASN A 103 23.25 -13.66 20.54
C ASN A 103 23.90 -14.93 19.98
N LEU A 104 23.37 -16.12 20.31
CA LEU A 104 23.88 -17.42 19.86
C LEU A 104 23.10 -17.97 18.65
N ALA A 105 22.14 -17.21 18.12
CA ALA A 105 21.21 -17.62 17.06
C ALA A 105 21.38 -16.76 15.81
#